data_AF-A0A5C4QDL0-F1
#
_entry.id   AF-A0A5C4QDL0-F1
#
_cell.length_a   1.000
_cell.length_b   1.000
_cell.length_c   1.000
_cell.angle_alpha   90.00
_cell.angle_beta   90.00
_cell.angle_gamma   90.00
#
_symmetry.space_group_name_H-M   'P 1'
#
loop_
_entity.id
_entity.type
_entity.pdbx_description
1 polymer ?
#
loop_
_entity_poly.entity_id
_entity_poly.type
_entity_poly.pdbx_seq_one_letter_code
_entity_poly.pdbx_strand_id
1 'polypeptide(L)'
;MSSGSGAARPRPRGGRWATLARAGTGVRAGQLVAAQVAVALVLATLGRSAPVTVTAATAAALLLVAAGARLRGRWLFEWLGTAAGHLTRRRALVGPAGPAELLDLVAPGAVVRSTELSDGPAAVLEDTGGMVALLELGDPGDLLGDASHAIPAPSALLPAPGVDVPPLRIQLLLAGAPAPVPAVGGTVGTSYRQLTDGRLAGREQALLAVRVLRVDGWSEEALRRVLAGTVRRIVRRLGPLTARPLGVPAALRVLGELAHHDDGQPVREFWPVLRSGPLVQTTFRLVRWPDADGAGARRLAPRLLALPATATTVSICAGPPPASGAAEVPTELTVRLAAGTTTELTLAAEALHRLVTGLGGGLRRLDGAHLEGLAATLPLALATAGAQPRPALDDWELTLGQAGIMVGTNRHGGAVTVRLFRPESTRVLLVGGVRAAQLVALRAMALGALVVVQTARPRVWEPFVRGVGAPGGTIPLIPPGRAVGDGVATALRPLLLVVDAGPVPADAEPGAPWRATLVVRDELTSADTDVLSRADLAVLQPLGTAEAALAGAALGLGGSAEWLTRMRDDMVAVVNRRALRWALLSPTPIEAQLIGRPARG
;
A
#
# COMPACT_ATOMS: atom_id res chain seq x y z
N MET A 1 -36.71 25.73 -58.74
CA MET A 1 -35.90 26.84 -59.29
C MET A 1 -35.97 27.96 -58.26
N SER A 2 -34.92 28.46 -57.60
CA SER A 2 -33.51 28.62 -57.96
C SER A 2 -32.57 28.32 -56.79
N SER A 3 -31.42 27.78 -57.16
CA SER A 3 -30.20 27.55 -56.39
C SER A 3 -29.56 28.82 -55.83
N GLY A 4 -29.03 28.76 -54.60
CA GLY A 4 -28.11 29.74 -54.03
C GLY A 4 -26.97 29.03 -53.30
N SER A 5 -25.86 28.81 -54.01
CA SER A 5 -24.65 28.15 -53.53
C SER A 5 -23.81 29.08 -52.63
N GLY A 6 -23.73 28.78 -51.33
CA GLY A 6 -22.76 29.38 -50.41
C GLY A 6 -21.47 28.58 -50.42
N ALA A 7 -20.43 29.13 -51.04
CA ALA A 7 -19.09 28.51 -51.13
C ALA A 7 -18.43 28.37 -49.74
N ALA A 8 -18.22 27.12 -49.31
CA ALA A 8 -17.43 26.81 -48.13
C ALA A 8 -15.93 27.02 -48.41
N ARG A 9 -15.30 27.96 -47.69
CA ARG A 9 -13.84 28.16 -47.69
C ARG A 9 -13.13 26.90 -47.17
N PRO A 10 -12.07 26.40 -47.83
CA PRO A 10 -11.28 25.31 -47.30
C PRO A 10 -10.41 25.81 -46.14
N ARG A 11 -10.63 25.25 -44.94
CA ARG A 11 -9.72 25.45 -43.80
C ARG A 11 -8.38 24.75 -44.08
N PRO A 12 -7.23 25.31 -43.66
CA PRO A 12 -5.93 24.71 -43.91
C PRO A 12 -5.80 23.38 -43.14
N ARG A 13 -5.46 22.32 -43.86
CA ARG A 13 -5.05 21.03 -43.29
C ARG A 13 -3.72 21.23 -42.58
N GLY A 14 -3.76 21.53 -41.28
CA GLY A 14 -2.61 21.41 -40.40
C GLY A 14 -2.16 19.96 -40.34
N GLY A 15 -0.94 19.69 -40.80
CA GLY A 15 -0.35 18.35 -40.86
C GLY A 15 -0.28 17.71 -39.47
N ARG A 16 -1.17 16.75 -39.22
CA ARG A 16 -1.06 15.82 -38.08
C ARG A 16 0.04 14.81 -38.41
N TRP A 17 1.24 15.04 -37.91
CA TRP A 17 2.25 13.99 -37.80
C TRP A 17 1.90 13.11 -36.60
N ALA A 18 0.91 12.25 -36.78
CA ALA A 18 0.62 11.17 -35.87
C ALA A 18 1.60 10.02 -36.18
N THR A 19 2.65 9.89 -35.37
CA THR A 19 3.54 8.73 -35.40
C THR A 19 2.76 7.50 -34.93
N LEU A 20 2.18 6.79 -35.90
CA LEU A 20 1.57 5.47 -35.74
C LEU A 20 2.65 4.48 -35.29
N ALA A 21 2.73 4.22 -34.00
CA ALA A 21 3.47 3.09 -33.46
C ALA A 21 2.70 1.79 -33.77
N ARG A 22 3.01 1.16 -34.90
CA ARG A 22 2.57 -0.22 -35.17
C ARG A 22 3.37 -1.18 -34.29
N ALA A 23 2.65 -2.00 -33.53
CA ALA A 23 3.22 -3.15 -32.83
C ALA A 23 3.39 -4.31 -33.83
N GLY A 24 4.59 -4.86 -33.85
CA GLY A 24 5.00 -6.04 -34.59
C GLY A 24 6.47 -6.28 -34.26
N THR A 25 6.95 -7.51 -34.39
CA THR A 25 8.33 -7.95 -34.15
C THR A 25 9.38 -7.34 -35.11
N GLY A 26 9.11 -6.15 -35.63
CA GLY A 26 9.94 -5.40 -36.57
C GLY A 26 10.90 -4.42 -35.89
N VAL A 27 11.94 -4.09 -36.65
CA VAL A 27 12.95 -3.07 -36.34
C VAL A 27 12.26 -1.79 -35.86
N ARG A 28 12.62 -1.29 -34.67
CA ARG A 28 12.02 -0.06 -34.12
C ARG A 28 12.50 1.14 -34.92
N ALA A 29 11.65 2.16 -35.06
CA ALA A 29 11.97 3.38 -35.82
C ALA A 29 13.33 4.00 -35.42
N GLY A 30 13.69 3.97 -34.13
CA GLY A 30 14.99 4.44 -33.66
C GLY A 30 16.19 3.65 -34.18
N GLN A 31 16.05 2.34 -34.43
CA GLN A 31 17.11 1.51 -35.03
C GLN A 31 17.28 1.82 -36.52
N LEU A 32 16.17 2.10 -37.22
CA LEU A 32 16.21 2.55 -38.63
C LEU A 32 16.85 3.93 -38.74
N VAL A 33 16.49 4.87 -37.87
CA VAL A 33 17.08 6.21 -37.84
C VAL A 33 18.57 6.13 -37.48
N ALA A 34 18.96 5.34 -36.48
CA ALA A 34 20.37 5.15 -36.13
C ALA A 34 21.17 4.55 -37.31
N ALA A 35 20.60 3.59 -38.04
CA ALA A 35 21.22 3.05 -39.24
C ALA A 35 21.34 4.09 -40.36
N GLN A 36 20.31 4.90 -40.61
CA GLN A 36 20.34 6.00 -41.58
C GLN A 36 21.41 7.04 -41.23
N VAL A 37 21.50 7.43 -39.95
CA VAL A 37 22.50 8.38 -39.46
C VAL A 37 23.91 7.81 -39.55
N ALA A 38 24.11 6.52 -39.25
CA ALA A 38 25.39 5.85 -39.40
C ALA A 38 25.86 5.85 -40.87
N VAL A 39 24.95 5.56 -41.81
CA VAL A 39 25.24 5.65 -43.26
C VAL A 39 25.55 7.08 -43.68
N ALA A 40 24.78 8.07 -43.23
CA ALA A 40 25.01 9.47 -43.53
C ALA A 40 26.36 9.99 -43.00
N LEU A 41 26.75 9.58 -41.79
CA LEU A 41 28.05 9.90 -41.19
C LEU A 41 29.22 9.39 -42.03
N VAL A 42 29.12 8.17 -42.57
CA VAL A 42 30.15 7.60 -43.44
C VAL A 42 30.17 8.31 -44.80
N LEU A 43 29.01 8.56 -45.41
CA LEU A 43 28.91 9.27 -46.69
C LEU A 43 29.45 10.72 -46.61
N ALA A 44 29.25 11.41 -45.48
CA ALA A 44 29.75 12.78 -45.28
C ALA A 44 31.28 12.91 -45.27
N THR A 45 32.00 11.78 -45.21
CA THR A 45 33.49 11.75 -45.22
C THR A 45 34.09 11.63 -46.62
N LEU A 46 33.26 11.49 -47.66
CA LEU A 46 33.72 11.46 -49.04
C LEU A 46 34.53 12.73 -49.35
N GLY A 47 35.80 12.56 -49.72
CA GLY A 47 36.73 13.67 -50.00
C GLY A 47 37.37 14.35 -48.78
N ARG A 48 37.22 13.79 -47.57
CA ARG A 48 37.87 14.29 -46.33
C ARG A 48 39.16 13.52 -46.01
N SER A 49 39.94 14.06 -45.06
CA SER A 49 41.19 13.45 -44.61
C SER A 49 40.96 12.16 -43.82
N ALA A 50 41.93 11.23 -43.87
CA ALA A 50 41.89 9.94 -43.18
C ALA A 50 41.44 10.00 -41.69
N PRO A 51 41.91 10.94 -40.83
CA PRO A 51 41.45 10.97 -39.44
C PRO A 51 39.96 11.30 -39.28
N VAL A 52 39.39 12.12 -40.18
CA VAL A 52 37.96 12.45 -40.18
C VAL A 52 37.14 11.22 -40.54
N THR A 53 37.58 10.46 -41.55
CA THR A 53 36.94 9.21 -41.97
C THR A 53 36.95 8.15 -40.88
N VAL A 54 38.08 7.96 -40.20
CA VAL A 54 38.20 7.01 -39.08
C VAL A 54 37.29 7.40 -37.92
N THR A 55 37.23 8.70 -37.58
CA THR A 55 36.37 9.19 -36.49
C THR A 55 34.89 8.95 -36.79
N ALA A 56 34.44 9.28 -38.01
CA ALA A 56 33.05 9.08 -38.42
C ALA A 56 32.67 7.60 -38.54
N ALA A 57 33.57 6.75 -39.06
CA ALA A 57 33.34 5.30 -39.11
C ALA A 57 33.24 4.70 -37.70
N THR A 58 34.07 5.15 -36.76
CA THR A 58 34.00 4.73 -35.35
C THR A 58 32.68 5.18 -34.71
N ALA A 59 32.26 6.43 -34.95
CA ALA A 59 30.98 6.94 -34.47
C ALA A 59 29.78 6.17 -35.06
N ALA A 60 29.81 5.86 -36.35
CA ALA A 60 28.81 5.04 -37.03
C ALA A 60 28.73 3.62 -36.44
N ALA A 61 29.89 2.99 -36.19
CA ALA A 61 29.95 1.67 -35.55
C ALA A 61 29.37 1.70 -34.13
N LEU A 62 29.73 2.70 -33.31
CA LEU A 62 29.17 2.89 -31.97
C LEU A 62 27.65 3.10 -31.98
N LEU A 63 27.12 3.88 -32.94
CA LEU A 63 25.68 4.08 -33.12
C LEU A 63 24.95 2.77 -33.45
N LEU A 64 25.52 1.96 -34.35
CA LEU A 64 24.96 0.65 -34.71
C LEU A 64 25.00 -0.32 -33.52
N VAL A 65 26.09 -0.34 -32.75
CA VAL A 65 26.19 -1.13 -31.51
C VAL A 65 25.16 -0.65 -30.48
N ALA A 66 25.01 0.67 -30.28
CA ALA A 66 23.99 1.23 -29.39
C ALA A 66 22.56 0.86 -29.82
N ALA A 67 22.28 0.81 -31.12
CA ALA A 67 20.97 0.46 -31.67
C ALA A 67 20.69 -1.06 -31.63
N GLY A 68 21.71 -1.90 -31.82
CA GLY A 68 21.56 -3.35 -32.02
C GLY A 68 21.93 -4.23 -30.83
N ALA A 69 22.75 -3.76 -29.88
CA ALA A 69 23.18 -4.59 -28.76
C ALA A 69 22.04 -4.80 -27.75
N ARG A 70 21.91 -6.03 -27.23
CA ARG A 70 21.03 -6.37 -26.12
C ARG A 70 21.83 -6.69 -24.87
N LEU A 71 21.54 -5.99 -23.77
CA LEU A 71 22.14 -6.22 -22.46
C LEU A 71 21.01 -6.47 -21.44
N ARG A 72 21.07 -7.63 -20.75
CA ARG A 72 20.07 -8.04 -19.75
C ARG A 72 18.62 -7.97 -20.27
N GLY A 73 18.40 -8.41 -21.50
CA GLY A 73 17.06 -8.45 -22.12
C GLY A 73 16.52 -7.11 -22.63
N ARG A 74 17.28 -6.02 -22.55
CA ARG A 74 16.94 -4.69 -23.11
C ARG A 74 17.94 -4.26 -24.16
N TRP A 75 17.52 -3.42 -25.09
CA TRP A 75 18.43 -2.84 -26.07
C TRP A 75 19.32 -1.76 -25.42
N LEU A 76 20.55 -1.62 -25.89
CA LEU A 76 21.52 -0.67 -25.33
C LEU A 76 21.02 0.78 -25.40
N PHE A 77 20.32 1.18 -26.47
CA PHE A 77 19.69 2.51 -26.54
C PHE A 77 18.62 2.73 -25.45
N GLU A 78 17.91 1.69 -25.01
CA GLU A 78 16.96 1.83 -23.90
C GLU A 78 17.70 2.05 -22.58
N TRP A 79 18.85 1.40 -22.39
CA TRP A 79 19.72 1.65 -21.23
C TRP A 79 20.30 3.06 -21.25
N LEU A 80 20.75 3.54 -22.42
CA LEU A 80 21.24 4.91 -22.58
C LEU A 80 20.13 5.93 -22.31
N GLY A 81 18.91 5.69 -22.78
CA GLY A 81 17.76 6.54 -22.46
C GLY A 81 17.44 6.59 -20.96
N THR A 82 17.44 5.43 -20.29
CA THR A 82 17.28 5.36 -18.83
C THR A 82 18.43 6.05 -18.09
N ALA A 83 19.68 5.89 -18.56
CA ALA A 83 20.85 6.54 -17.98
C ALA A 83 20.81 8.06 -18.13
N ALA A 84 20.48 8.56 -19.32
CA ALA A 84 20.31 9.98 -19.58
C ALA A 84 19.21 10.56 -18.69
N GLY A 85 18.02 9.93 -18.65
CA GLY A 85 16.93 10.37 -17.77
C GLY A 85 17.30 10.35 -16.29
N HIS A 86 18.07 9.36 -15.85
CA HIS A 86 18.58 9.31 -14.48
C HIS A 86 19.56 10.44 -14.17
N LEU A 87 20.45 10.79 -15.10
CA LEU A 87 21.45 11.83 -14.89
C LEU A 87 20.85 13.25 -14.96
N THR A 88 19.80 13.46 -15.76
CA THR A 88 19.22 14.79 -16.00
C THR A 88 18.09 15.17 -15.06
N ARG A 89 17.35 14.20 -14.49
CA ARG A 89 16.22 14.50 -13.59
C ARG A 89 16.66 14.86 -12.17
N ARG A 90 15.78 15.55 -11.44
CA ARG A 90 15.90 15.72 -9.99
C ARG A 90 15.75 14.35 -9.31
N ARG A 91 16.75 13.95 -8.53
CA ARG A 91 16.83 12.60 -7.92
C ARG A 91 16.76 12.60 -6.40
N ALA A 92 16.72 13.78 -5.80
CA ALA A 92 16.82 13.90 -4.36
C ALA A 92 15.90 14.99 -3.83
N LEU A 93 15.34 14.69 -2.66
CA LEU A 93 14.69 15.63 -1.77
C LEU A 93 15.64 15.84 -0.59
N VAL A 94 16.05 17.09 -0.38
CA VAL A 94 17.05 17.46 0.65
C VAL A 94 16.34 18.25 1.74
N GLY A 95 16.66 17.95 3.01
CA GLY A 95 16.12 18.65 4.17
C GLY A 95 14.83 18.05 4.72
N PRO A 96 14.23 18.68 5.74
CA PRO A 96 12.93 18.28 6.22
C PRO A 96 11.89 18.65 5.17
N ALA A 97 11.37 17.62 4.51
CA ALA A 97 10.38 17.76 3.46
C ALA A 97 9.17 16.92 3.81
N GLY A 98 7.98 17.43 3.50
CA GLY A 98 6.73 16.74 3.72
C GLY A 98 6.26 15.99 2.46
N PRO A 99 5.02 15.46 2.50
CA PRO A 99 4.46 14.72 1.38
C PRO A 99 4.19 15.57 0.14
N ALA A 100 4.04 16.90 0.30
CA ALA A 100 3.83 17.81 -0.83
C ALA A 100 5.09 17.99 -1.67
N GLU A 101 6.26 18.11 -1.04
CA GLU A 101 7.54 18.20 -1.75
C GLU A 101 7.94 16.85 -2.34
N LEU A 102 7.56 15.74 -1.70
CA LEU A 102 7.65 14.41 -2.30
C LEU A 102 6.80 14.32 -3.57
N LEU A 103 5.56 14.84 -3.53
CA LEU A 103 4.68 14.88 -4.70
C LEU A 103 5.32 15.69 -5.85
N ASP A 104 5.92 16.84 -5.55
CA ASP A 104 6.66 17.63 -6.54
C ASP A 104 7.87 16.89 -7.13
N LEU A 105 8.55 16.04 -6.34
CA LEU A 105 9.65 15.21 -6.84
C LEU A 105 9.17 14.14 -7.84
N VAL A 106 8.04 13.48 -7.59
CA VAL A 106 7.55 12.34 -8.39
C VAL A 106 6.60 12.72 -9.51
N ALA A 107 5.88 13.83 -9.36
CA ALA A 107 4.94 14.39 -10.32
C ALA A 107 5.08 15.92 -10.35
N PRO A 108 6.16 16.44 -10.99
CA PRO A 108 6.43 17.87 -11.02
C PRO A 108 5.25 18.66 -11.59
N GLY A 109 4.85 19.71 -10.88
CA GLY A 109 3.71 20.56 -11.26
C GLY A 109 2.33 20.00 -10.92
N ALA A 110 2.25 18.89 -10.18
CA ALA A 110 0.99 18.41 -9.61
C ALA A 110 0.52 19.35 -8.48
N VAL A 111 -0.72 19.83 -8.58
CA VAL A 111 -1.36 20.70 -7.59
C VAL A 111 -2.49 19.95 -6.92
N VAL A 112 -2.53 19.98 -5.58
CA VAL A 112 -3.62 19.36 -4.81
C VAL A 112 -4.69 20.41 -4.53
N ARG A 113 -5.93 20.17 -4.98
CA ARG A 113 -7.08 21.03 -4.72
C ARG A 113 -8.14 20.29 -3.92
N SER A 114 -8.85 21.02 -3.06
CA SER A 114 -10.06 20.52 -2.41
C SER A 114 -11.25 20.75 -3.33
N THR A 115 -12.08 19.72 -3.50
CA THR A 115 -13.34 19.78 -4.27
C THR A 115 -14.39 18.91 -3.60
N GLU A 116 -15.66 19.31 -3.64
CA GLU A 116 -16.75 18.48 -3.14
C GLU A 116 -17.05 17.35 -4.13
N LEU A 117 -16.90 16.08 -3.70
CA LEU A 117 -17.25 14.89 -4.49
C LEU A 117 -18.16 13.97 -3.70
N SER A 118 -19.33 13.65 -4.29
CA SER A 118 -20.36 12.72 -3.80
C SER A 118 -20.87 12.99 -2.37
N ASP A 119 -20.03 12.76 -1.35
CA ASP A 119 -20.36 12.68 0.07
C ASP A 119 -19.39 13.48 0.98
N GLY A 120 -18.57 14.38 0.41
CA GLY A 120 -17.73 15.30 1.19
C GLY A 120 -16.52 15.87 0.44
N PRO A 121 -15.63 16.59 1.15
CA PRO A 121 -14.44 17.19 0.57
C PRO A 121 -13.45 16.11 0.14
N ALA A 122 -13.04 16.17 -1.12
CA ALA A 122 -12.11 15.25 -1.75
C ALA A 122 -10.95 16.02 -2.39
N ALA A 123 -9.76 15.46 -2.24
CA ALA A 123 -8.55 15.91 -2.89
C ALA A 123 -8.58 15.49 -4.36
N VAL A 124 -8.40 16.47 -5.24
CA VAL A 124 -8.14 16.26 -6.65
C VAL A 124 -6.73 16.76 -6.95
N LEU A 125 -5.88 15.87 -7.45
CA LEU A 125 -4.54 16.22 -7.90
C LEU A 125 -4.61 16.53 -9.39
N GLU A 126 -4.20 17.74 -9.75
CA GLU A 126 -4.25 18.25 -11.12
C GLU A 126 -2.81 18.42 -11.63
N ASP A 127 -2.53 17.91 -12.81
CA ASP A 127 -1.24 18.08 -13.48
C ASP A 127 -1.45 18.32 -14.99
N THR A 128 -0.37 18.44 -15.75
CA THR A 128 -0.41 18.69 -17.21
C THR A 128 -1.11 17.58 -18.00
N GLY A 129 -1.13 16.35 -17.49
CA GLY A 129 -1.74 15.19 -18.12
C GLY A 129 -3.17 14.91 -17.69
N GLY A 130 -3.73 15.58 -16.67
CA GLY A 130 -5.10 15.33 -16.23
C GLY A 130 -5.39 15.65 -14.76
N MET A 131 -6.47 15.05 -14.25
CA MET A 131 -6.90 15.16 -12.87
C MET A 131 -7.15 13.79 -12.28
N VAL A 132 -6.75 13.56 -11.03
CA VAL A 132 -6.95 12.29 -10.32
C VAL A 132 -7.64 12.53 -8.97
N ALA A 133 -8.67 11.74 -8.69
CA ALA A 133 -9.30 11.64 -7.38
C ALA A 133 -8.86 10.35 -6.68
N LEU A 134 -8.70 10.44 -5.37
CA LEU A 134 -8.24 9.37 -4.50
C LEU A 134 -9.39 8.81 -3.68
N LEU A 135 -9.56 7.49 -3.69
CA LEU A 135 -10.51 6.79 -2.82
C LEU A 135 -9.76 5.78 -1.95
N GLU A 136 -10.05 5.76 -0.67
CA GLU A 136 -9.64 4.68 0.24
C GLU A 136 -10.74 3.62 0.27
N LEU A 137 -10.35 2.36 0.10
CA LEU A 137 -11.25 1.21 0.15
C LEU A 137 -11.24 0.59 1.54
N GLY A 138 -12.42 0.22 2.05
CA GLY A 138 -12.64 -0.23 3.42
C GLY A 138 -12.90 0.93 4.39
N ASP A 139 -13.38 0.60 5.59
CA ASP A 139 -13.50 1.54 6.70
C ASP A 139 -12.22 1.42 7.55
N PRO A 140 -11.34 2.43 7.61
CA PRO A 140 -10.18 2.37 8.50
C PRO A 140 -10.59 2.47 9.97
N GLY A 141 -11.80 2.95 10.26
CA GLY A 141 -12.42 2.86 11.57
C GLY A 141 -12.79 1.44 11.98
N ASP A 142 -12.85 0.49 11.03
CA ASP A 142 -13.13 -0.91 11.33
C ASP A 142 -11.93 -1.56 12.01
N LEU A 143 -12.15 -1.93 13.27
CA LEU A 143 -11.14 -2.55 14.10
C LEU A 143 -11.11 -4.07 13.96
N LEU A 144 -12.17 -4.68 13.44
CA LEU A 144 -12.21 -6.13 13.22
C LEU A 144 -11.70 -6.43 11.81
N GLY A 145 -10.55 -7.08 11.73
CA GLY A 145 -9.94 -7.48 10.46
C GLY A 145 -10.35 -8.89 10.01
N ASP A 146 -11.46 -9.42 10.51
CA ASP A 146 -11.83 -10.84 10.40
C ASP A 146 -12.73 -11.16 9.19
N ALA A 147 -13.07 -10.16 8.36
CA ALA A 147 -13.81 -10.33 7.11
C ALA A 147 -12.92 -10.05 5.89
N SER A 148 -13.10 -10.80 4.81
CA SER A 148 -12.45 -10.57 3.51
C SER A 148 -13.47 -10.13 2.47
N HIS A 149 -13.20 -9.06 1.75
CA HIS A 149 -14.07 -8.49 0.73
C HIS A 149 -13.37 -8.51 -0.62
N ALA A 150 -14.08 -8.96 -1.67
CA ALA A 150 -13.57 -8.92 -3.03
C ALA A 150 -13.53 -7.49 -3.57
N ILE A 151 -12.46 -7.15 -4.29
CA ILE A 151 -12.29 -5.88 -4.99
C ILE A 151 -12.42 -6.13 -6.49
N PRO A 152 -13.28 -5.39 -7.23
CA PRO A 152 -13.33 -5.48 -8.67
C PRO A 152 -12.00 -5.09 -9.34
N ALA A 153 -11.63 -5.76 -10.42
CA ALA A 153 -10.45 -5.41 -11.21
C ALA A 153 -10.55 -3.96 -11.77
N PRO A 154 -9.42 -3.22 -11.89
CA PRO A 154 -9.43 -1.86 -12.44
C PRO A 154 -10.03 -1.74 -13.85
N SER A 155 -9.85 -2.76 -14.69
CA SER A 155 -10.45 -2.87 -16.02
C SER A 155 -11.97 -2.84 -15.96
N ALA A 156 -12.56 -3.59 -15.02
CA ALA A 156 -14.00 -3.67 -14.84
C ALA A 156 -14.59 -2.30 -14.46
N LEU A 157 -13.84 -1.44 -13.75
CA LEU A 157 -14.31 -0.13 -13.28
C LEU A 157 -14.26 0.98 -14.34
N LEU A 158 -13.61 0.75 -15.48
CA LEU A 158 -13.59 1.71 -16.58
C LEU A 158 -14.98 1.85 -17.22
N PRO A 159 -15.40 3.07 -17.62
CA PRO A 159 -16.59 3.23 -18.43
C PRO A 159 -16.35 2.74 -19.86
N ALA A 160 -17.44 2.41 -20.56
CA ALA A 160 -17.37 2.09 -21.98
C ALA A 160 -16.75 3.26 -22.75
N PRO A 161 -15.81 3.01 -23.69
CA PRO A 161 -15.22 4.06 -24.50
C PRO A 161 -16.28 4.72 -25.38
N GLY A 162 -16.21 6.04 -25.50
CA GLY A 162 -17.14 6.83 -26.32
C GLY A 162 -16.51 8.18 -26.69
N VAL A 163 -17.00 8.79 -27.77
CA VAL A 163 -16.49 10.09 -28.25
C VAL A 163 -16.77 11.21 -27.24
N ASP A 164 -17.87 11.08 -26.47
CA ASP A 164 -18.31 12.03 -25.46
C ASP A 164 -17.76 11.74 -24.06
N VAL A 165 -16.77 10.84 -23.94
CA VAL A 165 -16.13 10.50 -22.66
C VAL A 165 -14.63 10.70 -22.80
N PRO A 166 -14.01 11.61 -22.03
CA PRO A 166 -12.56 11.79 -22.08
C PRO A 166 -11.87 10.50 -21.62
N PRO A 167 -10.68 10.16 -22.14
CA PRO A 167 -9.98 8.93 -21.75
C PRO A 167 -9.73 8.87 -20.23
N LEU A 168 -9.98 7.70 -19.63
CA LEU A 168 -9.76 7.48 -18.20
C LEU A 168 -8.72 6.40 -17.94
N ARG A 169 -8.15 6.47 -16.74
CA ARG A 169 -7.30 5.45 -16.16
C ARG A 169 -7.72 5.17 -14.72
N ILE A 170 -7.79 3.90 -14.38
CA ILE A 170 -8.08 3.43 -13.02
C ILE A 170 -6.86 2.71 -12.51
N GLN A 171 -6.39 3.09 -11.33
CA GLN A 171 -5.28 2.43 -10.66
C GLN A 171 -5.74 1.93 -9.30
N LEU A 172 -5.61 0.63 -9.06
CA LEU A 172 -5.76 0.01 -7.74
C LEU A 172 -4.37 -0.21 -7.14
N LEU A 173 -4.14 0.33 -5.95
CA LEU A 173 -2.97 0.02 -5.15
C LEU A 173 -3.37 -0.83 -3.97
N LEU A 174 -2.60 -1.89 -3.76
CA LEU A 174 -2.64 -2.74 -2.58
C LEU A 174 -1.30 -2.61 -1.88
N ALA A 175 -1.31 -2.13 -0.64
CA ALA A 175 -0.12 -2.02 0.19
C ALA A 175 -0.28 -2.91 1.41
N GLY A 176 0.76 -3.66 1.75
CA GLY A 176 0.74 -4.56 2.89
C GLY A 176 2.09 -4.71 3.55
N ALA A 177 2.05 -5.05 4.84
CA ALA A 177 3.21 -5.49 5.61
C ALA A 177 2.93 -6.90 6.13
N PRO A 178 3.83 -7.87 5.90
CA PRO A 178 3.64 -9.24 6.38
C PRO A 178 3.74 -9.28 7.90
N ALA A 179 3.12 -10.30 8.51
CA ALA A 179 3.32 -10.63 9.92
C ALA A 179 3.75 -12.12 10.06
N PRO A 180 4.87 -12.41 10.73
CA PRO A 180 5.78 -11.46 11.37
C PRO A 180 6.54 -10.60 10.35
N VAL A 181 6.90 -9.38 10.75
CA VAL A 181 7.76 -8.52 9.93
C VAL A 181 9.17 -9.12 9.83
N PRO A 182 9.89 -9.00 8.70
CA PRO A 182 11.19 -9.67 8.52
C PRO A 182 12.25 -9.30 9.57
N ALA A 183 12.21 -8.06 10.07
CA ALA A 183 13.11 -7.58 11.12
C ALA A 183 12.87 -8.27 12.47
N VAL A 184 11.68 -8.83 12.70
CA VAL A 184 11.32 -9.54 13.93
C VAL A 184 11.59 -11.03 13.75
N GLY A 185 12.83 -11.41 14.04
CA GLY A 185 13.27 -12.81 14.11
C GLY A 185 13.01 -13.46 15.47
N GLY A 186 13.63 -14.61 15.70
CA GLY A 186 13.66 -15.28 17.01
C GLY A 186 12.33 -15.87 17.45
N THR A 187 12.10 -15.86 18.77
CA THR A 187 10.95 -16.49 19.42
C THR A 187 9.63 -15.85 19.04
N VAL A 188 9.58 -14.52 18.99
CA VAL A 188 8.38 -13.73 18.63
C VAL A 188 7.92 -14.05 17.21
N GLY A 189 8.82 -13.92 16.23
CA GLY A 189 8.51 -14.18 14.83
C GLY A 189 8.12 -15.65 14.59
N THR A 190 8.83 -16.59 15.23
CA THR A 190 8.52 -18.02 15.12
C THR A 190 7.15 -18.34 15.70
N SER A 191 6.82 -17.81 16.88
CA SER A 191 5.51 -17.99 17.51
C SER A 191 4.39 -17.48 16.61
N TYR A 192 4.49 -16.24 16.13
CA TYR A 192 3.43 -15.66 15.33
C TYR A 192 3.23 -16.37 13.98
N ARG A 193 4.31 -16.89 13.40
CA ARG A 193 4.24 -17.70 12.18
C ARG A 193 3.55 -19.04 12.44
N GLN A 194 3.82 -19.70 13.56
CA GLN A 194 3.11 -20.93 13.96
C GLN A 194 1.62 -20.68 14.19
N LEU A 195 1.27 -19.52 14.72
CA LEU A 195 -0.12 -19.14 14.99
C LEU A 195 -0.93 -18.86 13.71
N THR A 196 -0.30 -18.26 12.69
CA THR A 196 -0.99 -17.71 11.50
C THR A 196 -0.68 -18.44 10.20
N ASP A 197 0.12 -19.51 10.25
CA ASP A 197 0.79 -20.13 9.09
C ASP A 197 1.61 -19.15 8.23
N GLY A 198 1.91 -17.95 8.74
CA GLY A 198 2.53 -16.86 8.00
C GLY A 198 1.67 -16.30 6.85
N ARG A 199 0.35 -16.52 6.88
CA ARG A 199 -0.58 -16.07 5.83
C ARG A 199 -1.32 -14.78 6.17
N LEU A 200 -1.37 -14.42 7.46
CA LEU A 200 -2.05 -13.21 7.92
C LEU A 200 -1.15 -11.99 7.77
N ALA A 201 -1.62 -10.98 7.04
CA ALA A 201 -0.92 -9.70 6.96
C ALA A 201 -1.01 -8.94 8.29
N GLY A 202 0.08 -8.29 8.69
CA GLY A 202 0.05 -7.39 9.84
C GLY A 202 -0.69 -6.10 9.54
N ARG A 203 -0.56 -5.62 8.30
CA ARG A 203 -1.24 -4.44 7.76
C ARG A 203 -1.61 -4.69 6.31
N GLU A 204 -2.79 -4.21 5.94
CA GLU A 204 -3.26 -4.17 4.55
C GLU A 204 -4.03 -2.87 4.32
N GLN A 205 -3.82 -2.25 3.16
CA GLN A 205 -4.52 -1.06 2.72
C GLN A 205 -4.77 -1.15 1.22
N ALA A 206 -5.95 -0.73 0.77
CA ALA A 206 -6.27 -0.63 -0.64
C ALA A 206 -6.76 0.78 -1.00
N LEU A 207 -6.23 1.31 -2.10
CA LEU A 207 -6.51 2.65 -2.59
C LEU A 207 -6.84 2.59 -4.07
N LEU A 208 -7.81 3.41 -4.48
CA LEU A 208 -8.22 3.53 -5.87
C LEU A 208 -7.98 4.97 -6.34
N ALA A 209 -7.16 5.12 -7.38
CA ALA A 209 -6.96 6.38 -8.07
C ALA A 209 -7.75 6.39 -9.38
N VAL A 210 -8.65 7.36 -9.52
CA VAL A 210 -9.51 7.56 -10.68
C VAL A 210 -9.01 8.78 -11.41
N ARG A 211 -8.45 8.60 -12.60
CA ARG A 211 -7.86 9.69 -13.37
C ARG A 211 -8.58 9.92 -14.68
N VAL A 212 -8.94 11.18 -14.91
CA VAL A 212 -9.42 11.67 -16.20
C VAL A 212 -8.26 12.34 -16.91
N LEU A 213 -7.97 11.92 -18.14
CA LEU A 213 -6.86 12.44 -18.93
C LEU A 213 -7.27 13.72 -19.67
N ARG A 214 -6.35 14.68 -19.71
CA ARG A 214 -6.54 15.93 -20.44
C ARG A 214 -6.35 15.67 -21.93
N VAL A 215 -7.36 16.01 -22.74
CA VAL A 215 -7.34 15.93 -24.21
C VAL A 215 -8.00 17.19 -24.80
N ASP A 216 -7.59 17.57 -26.01
CA ASP A 216 -8.12 18.76 -26.68
C ASP A 216 -9.65 18.70 -26.83
N GLY A 217 -10.31 19.84 -26.64
CA GLY A 217 -11.77 19.96 -26.73
C GLY A 217 -12.53 19.83 -25.41
N TRP A 218 -11.85 19.52 -24.30
CA TRP A 218 -12.44 19.45 -22.97
C TRP A 218 -12.00 20.61 -22.08
N SER A 219 -12.96 21.36 -21.53
CA SER A 219 -12.67 22.38 -20.51
C SER A 219 -12.32 21.74 -19.17
N GLU A 220 -11.63 22.47 -18.31
CA GLU A 220 -11.26 22.00 -16.97
C GLU A 220 -12.49 21.63 -16.13
N GLU A 221 -13.54 22.46 -16.19
CA GLU A 221 -14.81 22.22 -15.51
C GLU A 221 -15.54 21.00 -16.06
N ALA A 222 -15.39 20.70 -17.35
CA ALA A 222 -15.95 19.50 -17.95
C ALA A 222 -15.23 18.24 -17.44
N LEU A 223 -13.90 18.25 -17.38
CA LEU A 223 -13.11 17.15 -16.83
C LEU A 223 -13.44 16.89 -15.36
N ARG A 224 -13.57 17.96 -14.55
CA ARG A 224 -13.95 17.87 -13.13
C ARG A 224 -15.35 17.26 -12.94
N ARG A 225 -16.32 17.64 -13.77
CA ARG A 225 -17.67 17.04 -13.77
C ARG A 225 -17.64 15.55 -14.14
N VAL A 226 -16.85 15.17 -15.15
CA VAL A 226 -16.68 13.76 -15.54
C VAL A 226 -16.02 12.94 -14.42
N LEU A 227 -14.98 13.49 -13.79
CA LEU A 227 -14.31 12.86 -12.64
C LEU A 227 -15.31 12.61 -11.50
N ALA A 228 -16.06 13.63 -11.10
CA ALA A 228 -17.07 13.52 -10.04
C ALA A 228 -18.16 12.48 -10.36
N GLY A 229 -18.67 12.49 -11.59
CA GLY A 229 -19.65 11.50 -12.05
C GLY A 229 -19.11 10.06 -12.08
N THR A 230 -17.83 9.90 -12.45
CA THR A 230 -17.15 8.60 -12.50
C THR A 230 -16.91 8.06 -11.08
N VAL A 231 -16.39 8.89 -10.18
CA VAL A 231 -16.18 8.53 -8.77
C VAL A 231 -17.50 8.08 -8.14
N ARG A 232 -18.59 8.83 -8.32
CA ARG A 232 -19.91 8.46 -7.82
C ARG A 232 -20.40 7.11 -8.37
N ARG A 233 -20.14 6.82 -9.64
CA ARG A 233 -20.49 5.54 -10.27
C ARG A 233 -19.67 4.40 -9.69
N ILE A 234 -18.38 4.59 -9.49
CA ILE A 234 -17.47 3.59 -8.92
C ILE A 234 -17.88 3.28 -7.47
N VAL A 235 -18.09 4.30 -6.62
CA VAL A 235 -18.52 4.10 -5.22
C VAL A 235 -19.79 3.26 -5.16
N ARG A 236 -20.79 3.57 -6.00
CA ARG A 236 -22.04 2.76 -6.07
C ARG A 236 -21.80 1.33 -6.54
N ARG A 237 -20.82 1.09 -7.41
CA ARG A 237 -20.51 -0.24 -7.96
C ARG A 237 -19.71 -1.11 -7.00
N LEU A 238 -18.95 -0.52 -6.09
CA LEU A 238 -18.21 -1.25 -5.05
C LEU A 238 -19.14 -1.89 -4.00
N GLY A 239 -20.41 -1.48 -3.97
CA GLY A 239 -21.47 -2.17 -3.23
C GLY A 239 -21.19 -2.20 -1.72
N PRO A 240 -21.06 -3.40 -1.10
CA PRO A 240 -20.81 -3.53 0.33
C PRO A 240 -19.39 -3.12 0.74
N LEU A 241 -18.44 -3.06 -0.19
CA LEU A 241 -17.10 -2.55 0.08
C LEU A 241 -17.17 -1.01 0.15
N THR A 242 -16.99 -0.47 1.35
CA THR A 242 -16.98 0.98 1.57
C THR A 242 -15.84 1.62 0.77
N ALA A 243 -16.11 2.74 0.11
CA ALA A 243 -15.11 3.50 -0.63
C ALA A 243 -15.34 4.99 -0.38
N ARG A 244 -14.33 5.64 0.21
CA ARG A 244 -14.44 7.05 0.63
C ARG A 244 -13.43 7.92 -0.11
N PRO A 245 -13.86 9.04 -0.74
CA PRO A 245 -12.92 10.03 -1.24
C PRO A 245 -12.05 10.58 -0.10
N LEU A 246 -10.76 10.77 -0.36
CA LEU A 246 -9.83 11.32 0.63
C LEU A 246 -9.78 12.84 0.55
N GLY A 247 -9.97 13.54 1.66
CA GLY A 247 -9.69 14.98 1.76
C GLY A 247 -8.19 15.31 1.65
N VAL A 248 -7.84 16.59 1.45
CA VAL A 248 -6.44 17.03 1.19
C VAL A 248 -5.43 16.53 2.24
N PRO A 249 -5.68 16.68 3.56
CA PRO A 249 -4.72 16.20 4.57
C PRO A 249 -4.55 14.67 4.53
N ALA A 250 -5.64 13.93 4.35
CA ALA A 250 -5.61 12.47 4.29
C ALA A 250 -4.91 11.97 3.02
N ALA A 251 -5.12 12.65 1.89
CA ALA A 251 -4.44 12.35 0.63
C ALA A 251 -2.92 12.51 0.75
N LEU A 252 -2.44 13.65 1.29
CA LEU A 252 -1.01 13.90 1.50
C LEU A 252 -0.40 12.90 2.50
N ARG A 253 -1.09 12.61 3.61
CA ARG A 253 -0.67 11.59 4.57
C ARG A 253 -0.51 10.21 3.91
N VAL A 254 -1.50 9.77 3.12
CA VAL A 254 -1.44 8.48 2.42
C VAL A 254 -0.30 8.44 1.41
N LEU A 255 -0.01 9.55 0.70
CA LEU A 255 1.15 9.62 -0.20
C LEU A 255 2.47 9.43 0.56
N GLY A 256 2.64 10.11 1.69
CA GLY A 256 3.82 9.93 2.56
C GLY A 256 3.94 8.50 3.10
N GLU A 257 2.85 7.95 3.65
CA GLU A 257 2.81 6.59 4.19
C GLU A 257 3.15 5.53 3.15
N LEU A 258 2.59 5.62 1.93
CA LEU A 258 2.88 4.69 0.86
C LEU A 258 4.33 4.80 0.39
N ALA A 259 4.86 6.01 0.27
CA ALA A 259 6.26 6.21 -0.09
C ALA A 259 7.23 5.82 1.04
N HIS A 260 6.72 5.54 2.24
CA HIS A 260 7.50 5.37 3.46
C HIS A 260 8.41 6.58 3.70
N HIS A 261 7.82 7.75 3.52
CA HIS A 261 8.43 9.05 3.73
C HIS A 261 7.79 9.66 4.97
N ASP A 262 8.53 9.60 6.07
CA ASP A 262 8.19 10.30 7.30
C ASP A 262 8.73 11.74 7.21
N ASP A 263 7.95 12.71 7.68
CA ASP A 263 8.32 14.12 7.67
C ASP A 263 9.73 14.32 8.25
N GLY A 264 10.60 14.96 7.48
CA GLY A 264 11.97 15.21 7.92
C GLY A 264 13.06 14.39 7.21
N GLN A 265 12.71 13.25 6.61
CA GLN A 265 13.71 12.33 6.06
C GLN A 265 14.03 12.61 4.58
N PRO A 266 15.29 12.45 4.15
CA PRO A 266 15.64 12.64 2.75
C PRO A 266 15.16 11.46 1.90
N VAL A 267 14.76 11.76 0.66
CA VAL A 267 14.50 10.77 -0.39
C VAL A 267 15.57 10.89 -1.45
N ARG A 268 16.19 9.77 -1.84
CA ARG A 268 17.24 9.79 -2.86
C ARG A 268 17.22 8.56 -3.75
N GLU A 269 17.24 8.81 -5.04
CA GLU A 269 17.36 7.78 -6.05
C GLU A 269 18.82 7.46 -6.35
N PHE A 270 19.15 6.17 -6.30
CA PHE A 270 20.36 5.57 -6.82
C PHE A 270 20.02 4.68 -8.01
N TRP A 271 21.03 4.16 -8.70
CA TRP A 271 20.80 3.32 -9.86
C TRP A 271 19.97 2.05 -9.55
N PRO A 272 20.30 1.21 -8.55
CA PRO A 272 19.56 -0.03 -8.32
C PRO A 272 18.41 0.10 -7.28
N VAL A 273 18.32 1.25 -6.60
CA VAL A 273 17.44 1.45 -5.45
C VAL A 273 17.01 2.91 -5.28
N LEU A 274 15.88 3.11 -4.62
CA LEU A 274 15.47 4.37 -4.01
C LEU A 274 15.64 4.26 -2.49
N ARG A 275 16.16 5.28 -1.83
CA ARG A 275 16.17 5.38 -0.36
C ARG A 275 15.13 6.40 0.09
N SER A 276 14.32 6.02 1.07
CA SER A 276 13.35 6.89 1.74
C SER A 276 13.41 6.60 3.23
N GLY A 277 13.87 7.57 4.03
CA GLY A 277 14.14 7.37 5.46
C GLY A 277 15.06 6.17 5.71
N PRO A 278 14.73 5.27 6.65
CA PRO A 278 15.53 4.09 6.94
C PRO A 278 15.40 2.98 5.90
N LEU A 279 14.49 3.09 4.93
CA LEU A 279 14.17 2.01 4.01
C LEU A 279 14.89 2.14 2.68
N VAL A 280 15.28 0.99 2.16
CA VAL A 280 15.77 0.82 0.79
C VAL A 280 14.66 0.16 -0.02
N GLN A 281 14.34 0.76 -1.16
CA GLN A 281 13.21 0.37 -2.01
C GLN A 281 13.70 0.01 -3.40
N THR A 282 13.06 -0.96 -4.03
CA THR A 282 13.26 -1.26 -5.45
C THR A 282 11.92 -1.60 -6.10
N THR A 283 11.79 -1.26 -7.37
CA THR A 283 10.53 -1.38 -8.10
C THR A 283 10.70 -2.30 -9.30
N PHE A 284 9.72 -3.16 -9.51
CA PHE A 284 9.64 -4.10 -10.61
C PHE A 284 8.36 -3.87 -11.39
N ARG A 285 8.43 -4.02 -12.71
CA ARG A 285 7.27 -4.07 -13.59
C ARG A 285 7.10 -5.46 -14.15
N LEU A 286 5.86 -5.94 -14.17
CA LEU A 286 5.51 -7.17 -14.86
C LEU A 286 5.58 -6.93 -16.37
N VAL A 287 6.46 -7.65 -17.05
CA VAL A 287 6.67 -7.53 -18.51
C VAL A 287 6.11 -8.72 -19.28
N ARG A 288 6.04 -9.89 -18.62
CA ARG A 288 5.32 -11.05 -19.09
C ARG A 288 4.40 -11.48 -17.96
N TRP A 289 3.13 -11.61 -18.27
CA TRP A 289 2.15 -11.98 -17.28
C TRP A 289 2.08 -13.51 -17.11
N PRO A 290 1.78 -14.02 -15.90
CA PRO A 290 1.53 -15.44 -15.66
C PRO A 290 0.40 -16.01 -16.53
N ASP A 291 0.38 -17.33 -16.72
CA ASP A 291 -0.71 -17.99 -17.45
C ASP A 291 -2.03 -17.89 -16.66
N ALA A 292 -3.08 -17.39 -17.30
CA ALA A 292 -4.32 -16.98 -16.62
C ALA A 292 -5.13 -18.16 -16.04
N ASP A 293 -4.99 -19.35 -16.61
CA ASP A 293 -5.80 -20.53 -16.28
C ASP A 293 -5.35 -21.23 -14.98
N GLY A 294 -4.16 -20.89 -14.46
CA GLY A 294 -3.65 -21.46 -13.22
C GLY A 294 -4.25 -20.79 -11.99
N ALA A 295 -4.79 -21.57 -11.04
CA ALA A 295 -5.27 -21.07 -9.74
C ALA A 295 -4.22 -20.22 -8.98
N GLY A 296 -2.92 -20.48 -9.22
CA GLY A 296 -1.82 -19.70 -8.67
C GLY A 296 -1.71 -18.26 -9.20
N ALA A 297 -2.14 -18.02 -10.45
CA ALA A 297 -2.11 -16.68 -11.06
C ALA A 297 -3.24 -15.79 -10.52
N ARG A 298 -4.43 -16.36 -10.27
CA ARG A 298 -5.57 -15.63 -9.67
C ARG A 298 -5.23 -15.07 -8.28
N ARG A 299 -4.40 -15.79 -7.51
CA ARG A 299 -3.93 -15.39 -6.17
C ARG A 299 -2.59 -14.64 -6.17
N LEU A 300 -2.18 -14.05 -7.30
CA LEU A 300 -0.87 -13.40 -7.36
C LEU A 300 -0.78 -12.20 -6.40
N ALA A 301 -1.78 -11.32 -6.39
CA ALA A 301 -1.80 -10.12 -5.54
C ALA A 301 -1.60 -10.42 -4.04
N PRO A 302 -2.40 -11.30 -3.39
CA PRO A 302 -2.17 -11.63 -1.98
C PRO A 302 -0.81 -12.30 -1.73
N ARG A 303 -0.30 -13.12 -2.67
CA ARG A 303 1.03 -13.73 -2.55
C ARG A 303 2.16 -12.72 -2.68
N LEU A 304 1.98 -11.65 -3.46
CA LEU A 304 2.92 -10.53 -3.53
C LEU A 304 2.95 -9.76 -2.20
N LEU A 305 1.80 -9.50 -1.59
CA LEU A 305 1.74 -8.81 -0.29
C LEU A 305 2.38 -9.62 0.85
N ALA A 306 2.41 -10.96 0.73
CA ALA A 306 3.03 -11.87 1.69
C ALA A 306 4.54 -12.09 1.47
N LEU A 307 5.18 -11.37 0.54
CA LEU A 307 6.63 -11.45 0.34
C LEU A 307 7.39 -11.02 1.61
N PRO A 308 8.61 -11.56 1.84
CA PRO A 308 9.40 -11.26 3.04
C PRO A 308 10.10 -9.89 2.95
N ALA A 309 9.32 -8.84 2.67
CA ALA A 309 9.73 -7.43 2.67
C ALA A 309 9.14 -6.73 3.91
N THR A 310 9.76 -5.62 4.35
CA THR A 310 9.16 -4.77 5.40
C THR A 310 7.80 -4.25 4.95
N ALA A 311 7.68 -3.89 3.66
CA ALA A 311 6.42 -3.56 3.03
C ALA A 311 6.45 -3.90 1.54
N THR A 312 5.30 -4.26 1.00
CA THR A 312 5.08 -4.47 -0.44
C THR A 312 3.93 -3.59 -0.92
N THR A 313 4.14 -2.88 -2.03
CA THR A 313 3.09 -2.15 -2.74
C THR A 313 2.90 -2.75 -4.12
N VAL A 314 1.68 -3.19 -4.42
CA VAL A 314 1.27 -3.70 -5.73
C VAL A 314 0.35 -2.66 -6.36
N SER A 315 0.69 -2.18 -7.55
CA SER A 315 -0.09 -1.23 -8.34
C SER A 315 -0.58 -1.91 -9.60
N ILE A 316 -1.90 -1.95 -9.79
CA ILE A 316 -2.58 -2.48 -10.97
C ILE A 316 -3.28 -1.32 -11.65
N CYS A 317 -2.89 -1.01 -12.87
CA CYS A 317 -3.33 0.18 -13.58
C CYS A 317 -3.95 -0.20 -14.93
N ALA A 318 -5.15 0.29 -15.21
CA ALA A 318 -5.90 0.00 -16.44
C ALA A 318 -6.30 1.27 -17.17
N GLY A 319 -6.06 1.30 -18.49
CA GLY A 319 -6.59 2.30 -19.42
C GLY A 319 -5.59 3.34 -19.95
N PRO A 320 -6.02 4.18 -20.91
CA PRO A 320 -7.20 4.03 -21.76
C PRO A 320 -6.97 3.03 -22.91
N PRO A 321 -8.02 2.40 -23.48
CA PRO A 321 -7.88 1.55 -24.66
C PRO A 321 -7.27 2.33 -25.83
N PRO A 322 -6.44 1.69 -26.67
CA PRO A 322 -5.83 2.38 -27.81
C PRO A 322 -6.90 2.79 -28.83
N ALA A 323 -6.72 3.97 -29.45
CA ALA A 323 -7.65 4.53 -30.44
C ALA A 323 -7.86 3.63 -31.68
N SER A 324 -6.99 2.64 -31.89
CA SER A 324 -7.06 1.66 -32.98
C SER A 324 -8.13 0.57 -32.80
N GLY A 325 -8.99 0.66 -31.78
CA GLY A 325 -10.10 -0.27 -31.57
C GLY A 325 -9.67 -1.68 -31.16
N ALA A 326 -8.47 -1.85 -30.60
CA ALA A 326 -8.09 -3.14 -30.02
C ALA A 326 -9.02 -3.44 -28.83
N ALA A 327 -9.55 -4.67 -28.79
CA ALA A 327 -10.58 -5.06 -27.83
C ALA A 327 -10.11 -5.07 -26.35
N GLU A 328 -8.80 -5.03 -26.11
CA GLU A 328 -8.23 -5.20 -24.77
C GLU A 328 -7.76 -3.89 -24.13
N VAL A 329 -8.14 -3.70 -22.86
CA VAL A 329 -7.73 -2.57 -22.04
C VAL A 329 -6.26 -2.76 -21.63
N PRO A 330 -5.35 -1.82 -21.94
CA PRO A 330 -3.97 -1.92 -21.52
C PRO A 330 -3.91 -1.92 -20.00
N THR A 331 -3.31 -2.99 -19.46
CA THR A 331 -3.18 -3.19 -18.03
C THR A 331 -1.71 -3.34 -17.67
N GLU A 332 -1.28 -2.66 -16.60
CA GLU A 332 0.06 -2.74 -16.07
C GLU A 332 0.04 -3.18 -14.60
N LEU A 333 1.04 -3.98 -14.23
CA LEU A 333 1.29 -4.34 -12.84
C LEU A 333 2.71 -3.95 -12.44
N THR A 334 2.82 -3.15 -11.38
CA THR A 334 4.09 -2.71 -10.80
C THR A 334 4.15 -3.12 -9.33
N VAL A 335 5.27 -3.68 -8.89
CA VAL A 335 5.52 -4.11 -7.51
C VAL A 335 6.68 -3.30 -6.96
N ARG A 336 6.48 -2.61 -5.85
CA ARG A 336 7.55 -1.96 -5.07
C ARG A 336 7.77 -2.74 -3.78
N LEU A 337 9.02 -3.10 -3.53
CA LEU A 337 9.45 -3.73 -2.29
C LEU A 337 10.24 -2.71 -1.48
N ALA A 338 9.98 -2.66 -0.17
CA ALA A 338 10.74 -1.88 0.79
C ALA A 338 11.29 -2.79 1.88
N ALA A 339 12.56 -2.58 2.27
CA ALA A 339 13.21 -3.33 3.34
C ALA A 339 14.11 -2.42 4.18
N GLY A 340 14.38 -2.84 5.43
CA GLY A 340 15.26 -2.11 6.34
C GLY A 340 16.74 -2.21 5.95
N THR A 341 17.13 -3.28 5.25
CA THR A 341 18.50 -3.46 4.76
C THR A 341 18.55 -3.88 3.29
N THR A 342 19.69 -3.65 2.63
CA THR A 342 19.92 -4.12 1.25
C THR A 342 19.87 -5.65 1.14
N THR A 343 20.29 -6.37 2.18
CA THR A 343 20.26 -7.83 2.22
C THR A 343 18.82 -8.34 2.25
N GLU A 344 17.99 -7.81 3.15
CA GLU A 344 16.55 -8.10 3.19
C GLU A 344 15.88 -7.76 1.86
N LEU A 345 16.21 -6.61 1.27
CA LEU A 345 15.67 -6.21 -0.04
C LEU A 345 16.03 -7.22 -1.14
N THR A 346 17.25 -7.74 -1.12
CA THR A 346 17.72 -8.74 -2.08
C THR A 346 16.96 -10.05 -1.91
N LEU A 347 16.78 -10.53 -0.67
CA LEU A 347 16.00 -11.74 -0.39
C LEU A 347 14.53 -11.59 -0.82
N ALA A 348 13.93 -10.44 -0.57
CA ALA A 348 12.56 -10.14 -1.01
C ALA A 348 12.45 -10.09 -2.54
N ALA A 349 13.44 -9.48 -3.22
CA ALA A 349 13.51 -9.42 -4.68
C ALA A 349 13.67 -10.81 -5.31
N GLU A 350 14.47 -11.69 -4.72
CA GLU A 350 14.60 -13.07 -5.16
C GLU A 350 13.31 -13.87 -4.95
N ALA A 351 12.65 -13.69 -3.80
CA ALA A 351 11.36 -14.33 -3.52
C ALA A 351 10.28 -13.88 -4.53
N LEU A 352 10.24 -12.58 -4.84
CA LEU A 352 9.39 -12.02 -5.89
C LEU A 352 9.69 -12.64 -7.26
N HIS A 353 10.97 -12.73 -7.62
CA HIS A 353 11.39 -13.31 -8.89
C HIS A 353 10.97 -14.78 -8.99
N ARG A 354 11.26 -15.60 -7.97
CA ARG A 354 10.85 -17.01 -7.91
C ARG A 354 9.34 -17.19 -7.97
N LEU A 355 8.57 -16.34 -7.28
CA LEU A 355 7.11 -16.40 -7.30
C LEU A 355 6.56 -16.16 -8.71
N VAL A 356 7.04 -15.11 -9.39
CA VAL A 356 6.50 -14.75 -10.71
C VAL A 356 6.99 -15.69 -11.81
N THR A 357 8.26 -16.08 -11.81
CA THR A 357 8.79 -17.02 -12.82
C THR A 357 8.24 -18.43 -12.63
N GLY A 358 8.00 -18.86 -11.37
CA GLY A 358 7.34 -20.12 -11.07
C GLY A 358 5.90 -20.21 -11.58
N LEU A 359 5.28 -19.07 -11.92
CA LEU A 359 3.94 -18.99 -12.54
C LEU A 359 4.02 -18.67 -14.05
N GLY A 360 5.19 -18.79 -14.68
CA GLY A 360 5.41 -18.50 -16.11
C GLY A 360 5.52 -17.00 -16.45
N GLY A 361 5.41 -16.13 -15.46
CA GLY A 361 5.54 -14.68 -15.63
C GLY A 361 7.00 -14.21 -15.75
N GLY A 362 7.15 -12.91 -16.01
CA GLY A 362 8.45 -12.25 -16.13
C GLY A 362 8.40 -10.82 -15.61
N LEU A 363 9.41 -10.45 -14.82
CA LEU A 363 9.55 -9.14 -14.19
C LEU A 363 10.77 -8.40 -14.74
N ARG A 364 10.68 -7.07 -14.73
CA ARG A 364 11.79 -6.16 -15.01
C ARG A 364 11.99 -5.22 -13.83
N ARG A 365 13.19 -5.24 -13.24
CA ARG A 365 13.59 -4.23 -12.24
C ARG A 365 13.81 -2.88 -12.93
N LEU A 366 13.34 -1.80 -12.32
CA LEU A 366 13.40 -0.45 -12.86
C LEU A 366 14.71 0.27 -12.48
N ASP A 367 15.85 -0.39 -12.71
CA ASP A 367 17.18 0.20 -12.47
C ASP A 367 17.31 1.53 -13.23
N GLY A 368 17.68 2.59 -12.52
CA GLY A 368 17.78 3.94 -13.05
C GLY A 368 16.43 4.57 -13.38
N ALA A 369 15.32 4.04 -12.86
CA ALA A 369 13.95 4.56 -13.01
C ALA A 369 13.08 4.27 -11.78
N HIS A 370 13.67 4.27 -10.58
CA HIS A 370 12.97 4.00 -9.33
C HIS A 370 12.07 5.15 -8.89
N LEU A 371 12.35 6.41 -9.25
CA LEU A 371 11.40 7.52 -9.02
C LEU A 371 10.14 7.39 -9.88
N GLU A 372 10.30 6.97 -11.15
CA GLU A 372 9.15 6.62 -12.00
C GLU A 372 8.40 5.41 -11.40
N GLY A 373 9.15 4.44 -10.88
CA GLY A 373 8.60 3.30 -10.16
C GLY A 373 7.82 3.70 -8.92
N LEU A 374 8.34 4.65 -8.12
CA LEU A 374 7.68 5.22 -6.95
C LEU A 374 6.38 5.92 -7.37
N ALA A 375 6.42 6.77 -8.40
CA ALA A 375 5.24 7.46 -8.94
C ALA A 375 4.18 6.47 -9.44
N ALA A 376 4.59 5.38 -10.11
CA ALA A 376 3.70 4.31 -10.57
C ALA A 376 3.12 3.44 -9.42
N THR A 377 3.66 3.57 -8.22
CA THR A 377 3.20 2.89 -6.99
C THR A 377 2.75 3.91 -5.93
N LEU A 378 2.39 5.11 -6.37
CA LEU A 378 1.56 6.07 -5.66
C LEU A 378 0.22 6.21 -6.43
N PRO A 379 -0.87 6.64 -5.77
CA PRO A 379 -2.21 6.77 -6.35
C PRO A 379 -2.33 7.98 -7.29
N LEU A 380 -1.47 8.08 -8.29
CA LEU A 380 -1.41 9.18 -9.25
C LEU A 380 -2.00 8.81 -10.62
N ALA A 381 -2.14 7.50 -10.88
CA ALA A 381 -2.57 6.90 -12.13
C ALA A 381 -1.84 7.50 -13.34
N LEU A 382 -0.53 7.70 -13.23
CA LEU A 382 0.27 8.29 -14.30
C LEU A 382 0.37 7.35 -15.51
N ALA A 383 0.61 7.96 -16.67
CA ALA A 383 0.84 7.21 -17.88
C ALA A 383 2.18 6.50 -17.76
N THR A 384 2.17 5.20 -18.03
CA THR A 384 3.37 4.40 -17.97
C THR A 384 3.66 3.89 -19.38
N ALA A 385 4.87 4.14 -19.87
CA ALA A 385 5.22 3.78 -21.23
C ALA A 385 5.44 2.25 -21.33
N GLY A 386 4.75 1.62 -22.28
CA GLY A 386 4.99 0.21 -22.64
C GLY A 386 4.00 -0.81 -22.07
N ALA A 387 2.82 -0.41 -21.60
CA ALA A 387 1.72 -1.34 -21.29
C ALA A 387 1.50 -2.32 -22.45
N GLN A 388 1.64 -3.61 -22.20
CA GLN A 388 1.25 -4.62 -23.18
C GLN A 388 -0.24 -4.92 -23.03
N PRO A 389 -1.00 -5.02 -24.14
CA PRO A 389 -2.37 -5.51 -24.09
C PRO A 389 -2.39 -6.90 -23.45
N ARG A 390 -3.32 -7.12 -22.53
CA ARG A 390 -3.63 -8.44 -21.97
C ARG A 390 -5.15 -8.54 -21.79
N PRO A 391 -5.73 -9.76 -21.86
CA PRO A 391 -7.08 -10.02 -21.39
C PRO A 391 -7.30 -9.53 -19.95
N ALA A 392 -8.54 -9.10 -19.69
CA ALA A 392 -8.94 -8.45 -18.45
C ALA A 392 -8.61 -9.31 -17.21
N LEU A 393 -8.21 -8.65 -16.12
CA LEU A 393 -7.91 -9.29 -14.83
C LEU A 393 -9.18 -9.67 -14.05
N ASP A 394 -10.31 -9.87 -14.75
CA ASP A 394 -11.63 -9.98 -14.14
C ASP A 394 -11.74 -11.24 -13.25
N ASP A 395 -10.91 -12.26 -13.51
CA ASP A 395 -10.82 -13.51 -12.75
C ASP A 395 -9.82 -13.47 -11.57
N TRP A 396 -9.13 -12.36 -11.32
CA TRP A 396 -8.14 -12.28 -10.25
C TRP A 396 -8.80 -12.14 -8.87
N GLU A 397 -8.30 -12.91 -7.90
CA GLU A 397 -8.72 -12.81 -6.50
C GLU A 397 -8.03 -11.61 -5.85
N LEU A 398 -8.66 -10.44 -6.00
CA LEU A 398 -8.30 -9.22 -5.30
C LEU A 398 -9.17 -9.13 -4.05
N THR A 399 -8.55 -9.20 -2.88
CA THR A 399 -9.25 -9.17 -1.59
C THR A 399 -8.69 -8.09 -0.69
N LEU A 400 -9.52 -7.58 0.22
CA LEU A 400 -9.13 -6.69 1.30
C LEU A 400 -9.85 -7.11 2.57
N GLY A 401 -9.15 -7.09 3.71
CA GLY A 401 -9.83 -7.13 5.00
C GLY A 401 -9.12 -7.95 6.07
N GLN A 402 -8.47 -9.05 5.67
CA GLN A 402 -7.81 -10.01 6.56
C GLN A 402 -6.42 -9.52 6.98
N ALA A 403 -6.38 -8.58 7.94
CA ALA A 403 -5.12 -8.05 8.45
C ALA A 403 -5.24 -7.57 9.91
N GLY A 404 -4.10 -7.56 10.60
CA GLY A 404 -3.97 -7.07 11.96
C GLY A 404 -3.39 -8.12 12.91
N ILE A 405 -3.56 -7.89 14.21
CA ILE A 405 -3.11 -8.79 15.26
C ILE A 405 -4.13 -9.92 15.38
N MET A 406 -3.69 -11.17 15.30
CA MET A 406 -4.53 -12.32 15.59
C MET A 406 -4.80 -12.41 17.10
N VAL A 407 -6.06 -12.25 17.49
CA VAL A 407 -6.49 -12.46 18.89
C VAL A 407 -6.70 -13.94 19.16
N GLY A 408 -7.25 -14.67 18.19
CA GLY A 408 -7.53 -16.08 18.35
C GLY A 408 -8.31 -16.64 17.15
N THR A 409 -9.02 -17.75 17.38
CA THR A 409 -9.86 -18.39 16.37
C THR A 409 -11.32 -18.37 16.80
N ASN A 410 -12.23 -18.21 15.82
CA ASN A 410 -13.65 -18.35 16.06
C ASN A 410 -14.06 -19.84 16.10
N ARG A 411 -15.34 -20.12 16.39
CA ARG A 411 -15.89 -21.49 16.43
C ARG A 411 -15.76 -22.29 15.12
N HIS A 412 -15.51 -21.62 14.00
CA HIS A 412 -15.31 -22.23 12.68
C HIS A 412 -13.83 -22.37 12.31
N GLY A 413 -12.91 -22.05 13.23
CA GLY A 413 -11.47 -22.07 13.00
C GLY A 413 -10.93 -20.85 12.22
N GLY A 414 -11.78 -19.88 11.88
CA GLY A 414 -11.35 -18.64 11.22
C GLY A 414 -10.63 -17.70 12.19
N ALA A 415 -9.63 -16.97 11.71
CA ALA A 415 -8.88 -16.01 12.52
C ALA A 415 -9.77 -14.83 12.94
N VAL A 416 -9.75 -14.50 14.23
CA VAL A 416 -10.31 -13.25 14.76
C VAL A 416 -9.15 -12.28 14.92
N THR A 417 -9.16 -11.21 14.13
CA THR A 417 -8.04 -10.27 14.04
C THR A 417 -8.49 -8.85 14.37
N VAL A 418 -7.57 -8.07 14.93
CA VAL A 418 -7.82 -6.69 15.34
C VAL A 418 -6.78 -5.73 14.78
N ARG A 419 -7.24 -4.61 14.24
CA ARG A 419 -6.40 -3.56 13.64
C ARG A 419 -6.07 -2.48 14.65
N LEU A 420 -5.21 -2.81 15.62
CA LEU A 420 -4.87 -1.86 16.69
C LEU A 420 -4.12 -0.61 16.17
N PHE A 421 -3.35 -0.75 15.11
CA PHE A 421 -2.51 0.32 14.58
C PHE A 421 -3.14 0.93 13.33
N ARG A 422 -3.51 2.21 13.44
CA ARG A 422 -4.29 2.94 12.43
C ARG A 422 -3.76 4.37 12.25
N PRO A 423 -4.18 5.08 11.20
CA PRO A 423 -3.87 6.51 11.06
C PRO A 423 -4.44 7.37 12.20
N GLU A 424 -5.39 6.86 12.97
CA GLU A 424 -5.87 7.42 14.22
C GLU A 424 -5.32 6.63 15.42
N SER A 425 -5.36 7.20 16.62
CA SER A 425 -5.08 6.41 17.82
C SER A 425 -6.18 5.37 18.09
N THR A 426 -5.80 4.30 18.76
CA THR A 426 -6.73 3.25 19.18
C THR A 426 -6.71 3.09 20.69
N ARG A 427 -7.87 3.18 21.32
CA ARG A 427 -8.05 2.98 22.76
C ARG A 427 -8.62 1.58 22.99
N VAL A 428 -7.88 0.75 23.72
CA VAL A 428 -8.26 -0.63 24.01
C VAL A 428 -8.36 -0.81 25.52
N LEU A 429 -9.46 -1.38 25.99
CA LEU A 429 -9.60 -1.83 27.38
C LEU A 429 -9.57 -3.36 27.41
N LEU A 430 -8.65 -3.92 28.19
CA LEU A 430 -8.56 -5.36 28.44
C LEU A 430 -8.96 -5.65 29.89
N VAL A 431 -9.97 -6.51 30.07
CA VAL A 431 -10.42 -7.00 31.38
C VAL A 431 -10.11 -8.49 31.47
N GLY A 432 -9.31 -8.92 32.45
CA GLY A 432 -8.88 -10.31 32.61
C GLY A 432 -7.44 -10.46 33.13
N GLY A 433 -6.67 -9.37 33.16
CA GLY A 433 -5.37 -9.31 33.81
C GLY A 433 -4.14 -9.41 32.90
N VAL A 434 -2.96 -9.39 33.53
CA VAL A 434 -1.67 -9.11 32.87
C VAL A 434 -1.28 -10.13 31.80
N ARG A 435 -1.60 -11.42 31.99
CA ARG A 435 -1.19 -12.46 31.03
C ARG A 435 -1.82 -12.29 29.65
N ALA A 436 -3.09 -11.87 29.60
CA ALA A 436 -3.75 -11.56 28.33
C ALA A 436 -3.12 -10.31 27.67
N ALA A 437 -2.73 -9.31 28.47
CA ALA A 437 -2.00 -8.14 27.97
C ALA A 437 -0.59 -8.51 27.44
N GLN A 438 0.13 -9.41 28.12
CA GLN A 438 1.41 -9.95 27.65
C GLN A 438 1.26 -10.69 26.31
N LEU A 439 0.18 -11.47 26.14
CA LEU A 439 -0.12 -12.13 24.87
C LEU A 439 -0.35 -11.12 23.74
N VAL A 440 -1.18 -10.10 23.99
CA VAL A 440 -1.42 -9.01 23.01
C VAL A 440 -0.11 -8.29 22.68
N ALA A 441 0.73 -7.99 23.68
CA ALA A 441 2.03 -7.36 23.49
C ALA A 441 2.98 -8.22 22.65
N LEU A 442 3.06 -9.52 22.93
CA LEU A 442 3.90 -10.47 22.18
C LEU A 442 3.50 -10.54 20.70
N ARG A 443 2.19 -10.63 20.44
CA ARG A 443 1.64 -10.67 19.09
C ARG A 443 1.78 -9.32 18.37
N ALA A 444 1.63 -8.20 19.08
CA ALA A 444 1.89 -6.86 18.53
C ALA A 444 3.34 -6.68 18.09
N MET A 445 4.32 -7.18 18.87
CA MET A 445 5.73 -7.13 18.48
C MET A 445 6.01 -7.89 17.19
N ALA A 446 5.28 -8.98 16.90
CA ALA A 446 5.43 -9.69 15.63
C ALA A 446 5.08 -8.81 14.42
N LEU A 447 4.19 -7.83 14.57
CA LEU A 447 3.85 -6.83 13.55
C LEU A 447 4.87 -5.68 13.47
N GLY A 448 5.96 -5.72 14.25
CA GLY A 448 6.96 -4.66 14.31
C GLY A 448 6.61 -3.53 15.29
N ALA A 449 5.61 -3.72 16.15
CA ALA A 449 5.23 -2.71 17.13
C ALA A 449 6.30 -2.53 18.21
N LEU A 450 6.59 -1.28 18.55
CA LEU A 450 7.29 -0.93 19.77
C LEU A 450 6.32 -1.08 20.93
N VAL A 451 6.68 -1.85 21.96
CA VAL A 451 5.84 -2.01 23.15
C VAL A 451 6.47 -1.24 24.31
N VAL A 452 5.68 -0.40 24.97
CA VAL A 452 6.04 0.30 26.20
C VAL A 452 5.04 -0.07 27.27
N VAL A 453 5.50 -0.39 28.48
CA VAL A 453 4.62 -0.76 29.59
C VAL A 453 4.74 0.26 30.71
N GLN A 454 3.65 0.97 30.98
CA GLN A 454 3.42 1.75 32.20
C GLN A 454 2.79 0.85 33.25
N THR A 455 3.50 0.51 34.32
CA THR A 455 2.97 -0.42 35.34
C THR A 455 3.33 -0.03 36.76
N ALA A 456 2.36 -0.20 37.67
CA ALA A 456 2.59 -0.11 39.12
C ALA A 456 3.18 -1.40 39.71
N ARG A 457 3.21 -2.49 38.94
CA ARG A 457 3.61 -3.84 39.36
C ARG A 457 4.69 -4.46 38.44
N PRO A 458 5.88 -3.85 38.34
CA PRO A 458 6.92 -4.26 37.39
C PRO A 458 7.34 -5.74 37.53
N ARG A 459 7.33 -6.29 38.76
CA ARG A 459 7.69 -7.69 39.04
C ARG A 459 6.89 -8.72 38.24
N VAL A 460 5.65 -8.41 37.87
CA VAL A 460 4.79 -9.31 37.08
C VAL A 460 5.18 -9.30 35.59
N TRP A 461 5.75 -8.19 35.11
CA TRP A 461 6.19 -8.01 33.73
C TRP A 461 7.64 -8.47 33.50
N GLU A 462 8.51 -8.36 34.50
CA GLU A 462 9.93 -8.68 34.38
C GLU A 462 10.25 -10.07 33.76
N PRO A 463 9.59 -11.19 34.15
CA PRO A 463 9.86 -12.49 33.53
C PRO A 463 9.55 -12.50 32.03
N PHE A 464 8.42 -11.90 31.65
CA PHE A 464 8.01 -11.78 30.25
C PHE A 464 9.01 -10.91 29.46
N VAL A 465 9.40 -9.76 29.99
CA VAL A 465 10.38 -8.86 29.34
C VAL A 465 11.73 -9.55 29.16
N ARG A 466 12.20 -10.30 30.17
CA ARG A 466 13.45 -11.08 30.08
C ARG A 466 13.34 -12.21 29.05
N GLY A 467 12.20 -12.89 28.97
CA GLY A 467 11.98 -14.00 28.04
C GLY A 467 11.87 -13.58 26.57
N VAL A 468 11.50 -12.32 26.30
CA VAL A 468 11.35 -11.80 24.94
C VAL A 468 12.65 -11.18 24.37
N GLY A 469 13.50 -10.53 25.17
CA GLY A 469 14.75 -9.92 24.67
C GLY A 469 15.86 -10.95 24.37
N ALA A 470 16.71 -10.89 23.32
CA ALA A 470 17.00 -9.95 22.21
C ALA A 470 17.48 -10.78 20.96
N PRO A 471 17.60 -10.25 19.71
CA PRO A 471 17.99 -8.88 19.31
C PRO A 471 16.88 -8.07 18.59
N GLY A 472 16.67 -6.81 19.04
CA GLY A 472 15.75 -5.83 18.42
C GLY A 472 15.23 -4.72 19.37
N GLY A 473 15.29 -4.94 20.69
CA GLY A 473 14.97 -3.97 21.74
C GLY A 473 14.41 -4.62 23.00
N THR A 474 14.57 -3.99 24.16
CA THR A 474 13.89 -4.37 25.41
C THR A 474 12.56 -3.63 25.52
N ILE A 475 11.54 -4.25 26.13
CA ILE A 475 10.29 -3.57 26.47
C ILE A 475 10.57 -2.66 27.68
N PRO A 476 10.54 -1.32 27.54
CA PRO A 476 10.71 -0.43 28.67
C PRO A 476 9.54 -0.57 29.65
N LEU A 477 9.88 -0.81 30.91
CA LEU A 477 8.96 -0.72 32.05
C LEU A 477 9.13 0.66 32.68
N ILE A 478 8.07 1.47 32.65
CA ILE A 478 8.08 2.82 33.20
C ILE A 478 7.02 2.96 34.31
N PRO A 479 7.27 3.81 35.33
CA PRO A 479 6.28 4.08 36.37
C PRO A 479 4.99 4.71 35.82
N PRO A 480 3.84 4.50 36.47
CA PRO A 480 2.60 5.18 36.09
C PRO A 480 2.74 6.70 36.10
N GLY A 481 2.03 7.38 35.20
CA GLY A 481 2.04 8.85 35.10
C GLY A 481 3.28 9.46 34.45
N ARG A 482 4.34 8.67 34.16
CA ARG A 482 5.49 9.17 33.41
C ARG A 482 5.15 9.25 31.93
N ALA A 483 5.25 10.44 31.35
CA ALA A 483 5.04 10.64 29.92
C ALA A 483 5.96 9.73 29.10
N VAL A 484 5.36 9.03 28.13
CA VAL A 484 6.11 8.34 27.09
C VAL A 484 6.55 9.41 26.11
N GLY A 485 7.84 9.50 25.81
CA GLY A 485 8.30 10.42 24.77
C GLY A 485 7.56 10.14 23.47
N ASP A 486 7.14 11.19 22.78
CA ASP A 486 6.49 11.08 21.48
C ASP A 486 7.50 10.61 20.44
N GLY A 487 7.77 9.30 20.43
CA GLY A 487 8.30 8.67 19.24
C GLY A 487 7.24 8.81 18.16
N VAL A 488 7.60 9.36 17.00
CA VAL A 488 6.69 9.43 15.84
C VAL A 488 6.40 7.99 15.42
N ALA A 489 5.31 7.43 15.94
CA ALA A 489 4.83 6.11 15.56
C ALA A 489 4.41 6.19 14.08
N THR A 490 4.81 5.19 13.31
CA THR A 490 4.53 5.13 11.87
C THR A 490 3.79 3.85 11.54
N ALA A 491 3.24 3.77 10.34
CA ALA A 491 2.55 2.57 9.87
C ALA A 491 3.42 1.30 9.88
N LEU A 492 4.75 1.42 9.75
CA LEU A 492 5.69 0.30 9.76
C LEU A 492 6.39 0.09 11.10
N ARG A 493 6.28 1.06 12.01
CA ARG A 493 6.83 0.98 13.36
C ARG A 493 5.83 1.59 14.35
N PRO A 494 4.67 0.94 14.53
CA PRO A 494 3.63 1.48 15.40
C PRO A 494 4.01 1.33 16.89
N LEU A 495 3.28 2.03 17.76
CA LEU A 495 3.50 2.01 19.20
C LEU A 495 2.31 1.38 19.93
N LEU A 496 2.57 0.37 20.76
CA LEU A 496 1.64 -0.16 21.76
C LEU A 496 2.07 0.33 23.15
N LEU A 497 1.27 1.22 23.74
CA LEU A 497 1.41 1.60 25.13
C LEU A 497 0.48 0.75 25.98
N VAL A 498 1.03 -0.08 26.86
CA VAL A 498 0.28 -0.85 27.84
C VAL A 498 0.24 -0.06 29.15
N VAL A 499 -0.96 0.20 29.66
CA VAL A 499 -1.20 0.91 30.93
C VAL A 499 -1.77 -0.08 31.93
N ASP A 500 -0.89 -0.62 32.76
CA ASP A 500 -1.16 -1.57 33.84
C ASP A 500 -0.97 -0.88 35.21
N ALA A 501 -1.77 0.15 35.43
CA ALA A 501 -1.85 0.91 36.68
C ALA A 501 -3.33 1.04 37.09
N GLY A 502 -3.60 1.49 38.33
CA GLY A 502 -4.95 1.66 38.89
C GLY A 502 -5.89 2.56 38.07
N PRO A 503 -7.00 3.08 38.63
CA PRO A 503 -7.94 3.88 37.83
C PRO A 503 -7.19 5.06 37.19
N VAL A 504 -7.02 5.01 35.87
CA VAL A 504 -6.44 6.09 35.07
C VAL A 504 -7.64 6.76 34.40
N PRO A 505 -7.84 8.07 34.57
CA PRO A 505 -8.93 8.76 33.91
C PRO A 505 -8.82 8.56 32.39
N ALA A 506 -9.96 8.50 31.70
CA ALA A 506 -9.94 8.40 30.26
C ALA A 506 -9.31 9.67 29.67
N ASP A 507 -8.30 9.51 28.81
CA ASP A 507 -7.72 10.64 28.09
C ASP A 507 -8.83 11.34 27.30
N ALA A 508 -8.97 12.66 27.51
CA ALA A 508 -9.95 13.46 26.79
C ALA A 508 -9.59 13.52 25.29
N GLU A 509 -8.31 13.78 24.99
CA GLU A 509 -7.82 13.95 23.64
C GLU A 509 -7.39 12.62 23.00
N PRO A 510 -7.64 12.42 21.70
CA PRO A 510 -7.08 11.29 20.95
C PRO A 510 -5.55 11.30 21.04
N GLY A 511 -4.96 10.11 21.22
CA GLY A 511 -3.51 9.96 21.13
C GLY A 511 -2.99 10.16 19.71
N ALA A 512 -1.66 10.17 19.57
CA ALA A 512 -0.96 10.25 18.29
C ALA A 512 -1.39 9.14 17.29
N PRO A 513 -1.30 9.40 15.97
CA PRO A 513 -1.52 8.38 14.94
C PRO A 513 -0.58 7.16 15.15
N TRP A 514 -1.01 5.98 14.72
CA TRP A 514 -0.25 4.72 14.84
C TRP A 514 0.08 4.28 16.27
N ARG A 515 -0.56 4.90 17.28
CA ARG A 515 -0.46 4.53 18.70
C ARG A 515 -1.73 3.83 19.17
N ALA A 516 -1.55 2.65 19.74
CA ALA A 516 -2.58 1.94 20.49
C ALA A 516 -2.29 2.05 21.99
N THR A 517 -3.27 2.48 22.78
CA THR A 517 -3.20 2.48 24.25
C THR A 517 -4.06 1.33 24.79
N LEU A 518 -3.43 0.35 25.41
CA LEU A 518 -4.05 -0.82 26.03
C LEU A 518 -4.12 -0.63 27.54
N VAL A 519 -5.28 -0.28 28.06
CA VAL A 519 -5.53 -0.21 29.51
C VAL A 519 -5.86 -1.62 30.02
N VAL A 520 -5.17 -2.06 31.07
CA VAL A 520 -5.31 -3.41 31.63
C VAL A 520 -6.02 -3.35 32.97
N ARG A 521 -7.06 -4.17 33.13
CA ARG A 521 -7.81 -4.33 34.38
C ARG A 521 -7.89 -5.81 34.74
N ASP A 522 -7.66 -6.10 36.03
CA ASP A 522 -7.90 -7.43 36.56
C ASP A 522 -9.41 -7.66 36.74
N GLU A 523 -10.15 -6.61 37.14
CA GLU A 523 -11.59 -6.60 37.35
C GLU A 523 -12.23 -5.32 36.82
N LEU A 524 -13.47 -5.42 36.33
CA LEU A 524 -14.23 -4.28 35.84
C LEU A 524 -15.06 -3.66 36.97
N THR A 525 -14.71 -2.43 37.35
CA THR A 525 -15.41 -1.69 38.40
C THR A 525 -16.22 -0.52 37.82
N SER A 526 -17.07 0.10 38.64
CA SER A 526 -17.83 1.28 38.23
C SER A 526 -16.93 2.46 37.81
N ALA A 527 -15.71 2.54 38.36
CA ALA A 527 -14.71 3.56 37.99
C ALA A 527 -14.21 3.42 36.55
N ASP A 528 -14.32 2.23 35.96
CA ASP A 528 -13.83 1.94 34.60
C ASP A 528 -14.91 2.20 33.52
N THR A 529 -16.14 2.56 33.91
CA THR A 529 -17.26 2.74 32.98
C THR A 529 -17.00 3.82 31.93
N ASP A 530 -16.40 4.96 32.32
CA ASP A 530 -16.05 6.03 31.37
C ASP A 530 -14.98 5.57 30.38
N VAL A 531 -13.93 4.89 30.86
CA VAL A 531 -12.87 4.31 30.01
C VAL A 531 -13.46 3.29 29.04
N LEU A 532 -14.34 2.41 29.51
CA LEU A 532 -14.99 1.39 28.69
C LEU A 532 -15.91 2.01 27.62
N SER A 533 -16.66 3.06 27.95
CA SER A 533 -17.54 3.75 27.00
C SER A 533 -16.77 4.48 25.88
N ARG A 534 -15.56 4.97 26.20
CA ARG A 534 -14.68 5.67 25.25
C ARG A 534 -13.72 4.75 24.51
N ALA A 535 -13.60 3.49 24.91
CA ALA A 535 -12.76 2.52 24.23
C ALA A 535 -13.28 2.29 22.80
N ASP A 536 -12.35 2.16 21.86
CA ASP A 536 -12.67 1.75 20.50
C ASP A 536 -12.82 0.21 20.41
N LEU A 537 -12.12 -0.49 21.31
CA LEU A 537 -12.13 -1.95 21.44
C LEU A 537 -12.12 -2.36 22.92
N ALA A 538 -12.98 -3.30 23.29
CA ALA A 538 -12.90 -3.99 24.58
C ALA A 538 -12.53 -5.46 24.35
N VAL A 539 -11.57 -5.97 25.12
CA VAL A 539 -11.19 -7.39 25.15
C VAL A 539 -11.51 -7.92 26.54
N LEU A 540 -12.53 -8.76 26.65
CA LEU A 540 -13.07 -9.21 27.92
C LEU A 540 -12.83 -10.72 28.06
N GLN A 541 -12.15 -11.12 29.13
CA GLN A 541 -12.15 -12.51 29.63
C GLN A 541 -13.46 -12.84 30.35
N PRO A 542 -13.67 -14.08 30.82
CA PRO A 542 -14.91 -14.41 31.52
C PRO A 542 -15.15 -13.46 32.69
N LEU A 543 -16.34 -12.87 32.69
CA LEU A 543 -16.74 -11.83 33.64
C LEU A 543 -17.67 -12.40 34.71
N GLY A 544 -17.57 -11.88 35.93
CA GLY A 544 -18.60 -12.11 36.95
C GLY A 544 -19.92 -11.42 36.59
N THR A 545 -21.01 -11.79 37.25
CA THR A 545 -22.35 -11.24 36.95
C THR A 545 -22.42 -9.72 37.09
N ALA A 546 -21.78 -9.14 38.11
CA ALA A 546 -21.74 -7.69 38.32
C ALA A 546 -20.94 -6.97 37.21
N GLU A 547 -19.80 -7.52 36.82
CA GLU A 547 -18.96 -6.99 35.75
C GLU A 547 -19.67 -7.07 34.40
N ALA A 548 -20.34 -8.20 34.12
CA ALA A 548 -21.11 -8.38 32.90
C ALA A 548 -22.27 -7.37 32.80
N ALA A 549 -22.91 -7.01 33.92
CA ALA A 549 -23.93 -5.96 33.96
C ALA A 549 -23.35 -4.58 33.62
N LEU A 550 -22.19 -4.23 34.20
CA LEU A 550 -21.47 -2.98 33.88
C LEU A 550 -21.05 -2.93 32.40
N ALA A 551 -20.44 -4.02 31.90
CA ALA A 551 -20.03 -4.13 30.52
C ALA A 551 -21.22 -4.06 29.56
N GLY A 552 -22.32 -4.73 29.90
CA GLY A 552 -23.56 -4.72 29.13
C GLY A 552 -24.17 -3.34 29.00
N ALA A 553 -24.19 -2.56 30.10
CA ALA A 553 -24.68 -1.19 30.12
C ALA A 553 -23.77 -0.23 29.34
N ALA A 554 -22.44 -0.32 29.53
CA ALA A 554 -21.48 0.59 28.91
C ALA A 554 -21.30 0.35 27.40
N LEU A 555 -21.34 -0.92 26.97
CA LEU A 555 -21.12 -1.32 25.57
C LEU A 555 -22.42 -1.53 24.78
N GLY A 556 -23.59 -1.42 25.42
CA GLY A 556 -24.89 -1.62 24.77
C GLY A 556 -25.13 -3.06 24.29
N LEU A 557 -24.62 -4.07 25.02
CA LEU A 557 -24.68 -5.49 24.59
C LEU A 557 -26.07 -6.13 24.72
N GLY A 558 -26.97 -5.49 25.48
CA GLY A 558 -28.29 -6.04 25.80
C GLY A 558 -28.19 -7.44 26.42
N GLY A 559 -29.05 -8.38 25.99
CA GLY A 559 -29.02 -9.77 26.46
C GLY A 559 -27.75 -10.54 26.11
N SER A 560 -26.86 -10.01 25.25
CA SER A 560 -25.59 -10.65 24.94
C SER A 560 -24.61 -10.62 26.12
N ALA A 561 -24.80 -9.72 27.09
CA ALA A 561 -23.95 -9.58 28.26
C ALA A 561 -23.90 -10.85 29.13
N GLU A 562 -25.01 -11.59 29.21
CA GLU A 562 -25.09 -12.84 29.98
C GLU A 562 -24.16 -13.93 29.42
N TRP A 563 -23.81 -13.88 28.13
CA TRP A 563 -22.86 -14.83 27.54
C TRP A 563 -21.42 -14.58 27.98
N LEU A 564 -21.09 -13.37 28.46
CA LEU A 564 -19.76 -13.05 28.98
C LEU A 564 -19.45 -13.83 30.28
N THR A 565 -20.47 -14.25 31.02
CA THR A 565 -20.31 -15.05 32.25
C THR A 565 -20.17 -16.55 31.98
N ARG A 566 -20.59 -17.01 30.80
CA ARG A 566 -20.59 -18.43 30.39
C ARG A 566 -19.44 -18.80 29.45
N MET A 567 -18.57 -17.84 29.15
CA MET A 567 -17.40 -18.02 28.31
C MET A 567 -16.36 -18.90 29.01
N ARG A 568 -15.63 -19.71 28.24
CA ARG A 568 -14.51 -20.51 28.74
C ARG A 568 -13.30 -19.64 29.10
N ASP A 569 -12.48 -20.09 30.03
CA ASP A 569 -11.28 -19.37 30.50
C ASP A 569 -10.21 -19.14 29.44
N ASP A 570 -10.21 -19.91 28.35
CA ASP A 570 -9.31 -19.78 27.20
C ASP A 570 -9.87 -18.92 26.05
N MET A 571 -11.05 -18.32 26.27
CA MET A 571 -11.73 -17.47 25.31
C MET A 571 -11.76 -16.00 25.77
N VAL A 572 -11.83 -15.11 24.79
CA VAL A 572 -12.10 -13.69 25.00
C VAL A 572 -13.23 -13.21 24.10
N ALA A 573 -14.02 -12.29 24.63
CA ALA A 573 -14.94 -11.48 23.86
C ALA A 573 -14.22 -10.23 23.35
N VAL A 574 -14.20 -10.05 22.03
CA VAL A 574 -13.69 -8.85 21.37
C VAL A 574 -14.89 -8.01 20.96
N VAL A 575 -15.06 -6.87 21.61
CA VAL A 575 -16.20 -5.97 21.41
C VAL A 575 -15.72 -4.69 20.74
N ASN A 576 -16.27 -4.40 19.58
CA ASN A 576 -16.27 -3.08 18.97
C ASN A 576 -17.70 -2.52 19.03
N ARG A 577 -17.89 -1.20 19.02
CA ARG A 577 -19.22 -0.54 19.08
C ARG A 577 -20.28 -1.13 18.14
N ARG A 578 -19.87 -1.75 17.02
CA ARG A 578 -20.76 -2.32 16.01
C ARG A 578 -20.82 -3.85 16.00
N ALA A 579 -19.97 -4.54 16.75
CA ALA A 579 -19.81 -5.98 16.62
C ALA A 579 -19.20 -6.66 17.86
N LEU A 580 -19.70 -7.85 18.16
CA LEU A 580 -19.15 -8.77 19.15
C LEU A 580 -18.55 -9.98 18.43
N ARG A 581 -17.33 -10.38 18.81
CA ARG A 581 -16.64 -11.60 18.35
C ARG A 581 -16.13 -12.40 19.52
N TRP A 582 -16.18 -13.72 19.38
CA TRP A 582 -15.63 -14.66 20.35
C TRP A 582 -14.36 -15.26 19.76
N ALA A 583 -13.26 -15.18 20.50
CA ALA A 583 -11.97 -15.69 20.08
C ALA A 583 -11.41 -16.66 21.11
N LEU A 584 -11.12 -17.88 20.68
CA LEU A 584 -10.30 -18.84 21.40
C LEU A 584 -8.83 -18.43 21.21
N LEU A 585 -8.13 -18.08 22.30
CA LEU A 585 -6.80 -17.46 22.23
C LEU A 585 -5.73 -18.35 21.57
N SER A 586 -5.88 -19.67 21.68
CA SER A 586 -5.00 -20.69 21.08
C SER A 586 -3.50 -20.36 21.18
N PRO A 587 -2.94 -20.20 22.40
CA PRO A 587 -1.55 -19.82 22.55
C PRO A 587 -0.60 -20.89 21.98
N THR A 588 0.45 -20.46 21.30
CA THR A 588 1.51 -21.37 20.84
C THR A 588 2.30 -21.96 22.02
N PRO A 589 3.10 -23.03 21.82
CA PRO A 589 4.00 -23.53 22.86
C PRO A 589 4.98 -22.45 23.38
N ILE A 590 5.44 -21.56 22.49
CA ILE A 590 6.33 -20.44 22.83
C ILE A 590 5.58 -19.41 23.70
N GLU A 591 4.36 -19.03 23.29
CA GLU A 591 3.49 -18.14 24.07
C GLU A 591 3.20 -18.73 25.45
N ALA A 592 2.85 -20.01 25.53
CA ALA A 592 2.56 -20.71 26.78
C ALA A 592 3.79 -20.80 27.70
N GLN A 593 5.00 -20.99 27.15
CA GLN A 593 6.23 -21.01 27.95
C GLN A 593 6.59 -19.63 28.50
N LEU A 594 6.40 -18.57 27.70
CA LEU A 594 6.75 -17.20 28.09
C LEU A 594 5.73 -16.55 29.04
N ILE A 595 4.45 -16.87 28.87
CA ILE A 595 3.33 -16.14 29.52
C ILE A 595 2.57 -17.05 30.51
N GLY A 596 2.60 -18.36 30.31
CA GLY A 596 1.70 -19.31 30.97
C GLY A 596 0.30 -19.31 30.33
N ARG A 597 -0.68 -19.89 31.04
CA ARG A 597 -2.08 -19.85 30.58
C ARG A 597 -2.64 -18.44 30.74
N PRO A 598 -3.12 -17.79 29.66
CA PRO A 598 -3.74 -16.48 29.71
C PRO A 598 -5.18 -16.61 30.20
N ALA A 599 -5.36 -17.15 31.40
CA ALA A 599 -6.62 -17.20 32.12
C ALA A 599 -6.56 -16.23 33.30
N ARG A 600 -7.73 -15.80 33.76
CA ARG A 600 -7.87 -14.99 34.96
C ARG A 600 -7.31 -15.77 36.16
N GLY A 601 -6.51 -15.10 36.97
CA GLY A 601 -5.78 -15.67 38.10
C GLY A 601 -6.40 -15.31 39.44
#